data_AF-A0A971HQK0-F1
#
_entry.id   AF-A0A971HQK0-F1
#
_cell.length_a   1.000
_cell.length_b   1.000
_cell.length_c   1.000
_cell.angle_alpha   90.00
_cell.angle_beta   90.00
_cell.angle_gamma   90.00
#
_symmetry.space_group_name_H-M   'P 1'
#
loop_
_entity.id
_entity.type
_entity.pdbx_description
1 polymer ?
#
loop_
_entity_poly.entity_id
_entity_poly.type
_entity_poly.pdbx_seq_one_letter_code
_entity_poly.pdbx_strand_id
1 'polypeptide(L)'
;MIKVSKLGIKNYILAFLFVCIYSCQMGLAAEQAATVSFDGVHNEQRTLSRDFYIKKLLFTCGQINGAYHGLNDLVSVFHLVKKKKVAVTVESLQSQLFALKVSLTEKPYIIRHIADSIKECENNLSNFPLGFPDSPEGPEKISDEFYKMASHIENLQVNHKLDSIPALRKESERVVFEIFWTDGEKMRSLASDMLSYLRVYHKEYIPFDVF
;
A
#
# COMPACT_ATOMS: atom_id res chain seq x y z
N MET A 1 28.13 -22.43 49.13
CA MET A 1 26.92 -23.28 49.32
C MET A 1 25.70 -22.38 49.48
N ILE A 2 24.90 -22.22 48.44
CA ILE A 2 23.65 -21.45 48.51
C ILE A 2 22.60 -22.35 49.18
N LYS A 3 22.19 -22.01 50.40
CA LYS A 3 21.05 -22.65 51.07
C LYS A 3 19.77 -22.14 50.41
N VAL A 4 19.29 -22.85 49.40
CA VAL A 4 17.95 -22.63 48.85
C VAL A 4 16.93 -23.11 49.88
N SER A 5 16.13 -22.20 50.42
CA SER A 5 15.10 -22.56 51.40
C SER A 5 14.03 -23.44 50.73
N LYS A 6 13.64 -24.53 51.39
CA LYS A 6 12.56 -25.44 50.92
C LYS A 6 11.22 -24.71 50.71
N LEU A 7 11.07 -23.50 51.26
CA LEU A 7 9.90 -22.66 51.13
C LEU A 7 9.84 -21.94 49.76
N GLY A 8 10.99 -21.54 49.20
CA GLY A 8 11.06 -20.90 47.88
C GLY A 8 10.65 -21.85 46.75
N ILE A 9 11.13 -23.10 46.80
CA ILE A 9 10.87 -24.12 45.78
C ILE A 9 9.37 -24.47 45.68
N LYS A 10 8.66 -24.54 46.82
CA LYS A 10 7.21 -24.80 46.82
C LYS A 10 6.41 -23.69 46.13
N ASN A 11 6.80 -22.42 46.30
CA ASN A 11 6.13 -21.29 45.67
C ASN A 11 6.39 -21.22 44.17
N TYR A 12 7.59 -21.59 43.70
CA TYR A 12 7.89 -21.68 42.26
C TYR A 12 7.15 -22.83 41.58
N ILE A 13 7.02 -23.98 42.25
CA ILE A 13 6.23 -25.12 41.73
C ILE A 13 4.75 -24.75 41.66
N LEU A 14 4.22 -24.06 42.66
CA LEU A 14 2.81 -23.63 42.66
C LEU A 14 2.54 -22.58 41.56
N ALA A 15 3.45 -21.62 41.37
CA ALA A 15 3.34 -20.63 40.31
C ALA A 15 3.45 -21.27 38.91
N PHE A 16 4.36 -22.23 38.73
CA PHE A 16 4.50 -22.97 37.48
C PHE A 16 3.25 -23.82 37.16
N LEU A 17 2.71 -24.53 38.16
CA LEU A 17 1.45 -25.27 38.02
C LEU A 17 0.28 -24.34 37.71
N PHE A 18 0.21 -23.16 38.32
CA PHE A 18 -0.83 -22.18 38.03
C PHE A 18 -0.74 -21.68 36.59
N VAL A 19 0.46 -21.36 36.09
CA VAL A 19 0.68 -20.96 34.69
C VAL A 19 0.31 -22.10 33.73
N CYS A 20 0.72 -23.34 34.01
CA CYS A 20 0.36 -24.48 33.15
C CYS A 20 -1.15 -24.75 33.13
N ILE A 21 -1.84 -24.68 34.27
CA ILE A 21 -3.30 -24.87 34.34
C ILE A 21 -4.03 -23.73 33.62
N TYR A 22 -3.59 -22.48 33.80
CA TYR A 22 -4.17 -21.32 33.12
C TYR A 22 -3.94 -21.38 31.60
N SER A 23 -2.77 -21.85 31.16
CA SER A 23 -2.44 -22.06 29.74
C SER A 23 -3.28 -23.17 29.11
N CYS A 24 -3.49 -24.28 29.82
CA CYS A 24 -4.33 -25.38 29.36
C CYS A 24 -5.82 -25.02 29.33
N GLN A 25 -6.31 -24.21 30.28
CA GLN A 25 -7.70 -23.74 30.28
C GLN A 25 -7.98 -22.73 29.16
N MET A 26 -7.01 -21.87 28.82
CA MET A 26 -7.11 -20.96 27.66
C MET A 26 -7.02 -21.71 26.32
N GLY A 27 -6.24 -22.80 26.24
CA GLY A 27 -6.18 -23.66 25.06
C GLY A 27 -7.49 -24.43 24.81
N LEU A 28 -8.11 -24.97 25.87
CA LEU A 28 -9.41 -25.65 25.79
C LEU A 28 -10.57 -24.69 25.51
N ALA A 29 -10.52 -23.45 26.01
CA ALA A 29 -11.50 -22.41 25.69
C ALA A 29 -11.36 -21.92 24.23
N ALA A 30 -10.15 -21.91 23.67
CA ALA A 30 -9.91 -21.57 22.27
C ALA A 30 -10.40 -22.67 21.31
N GLU A 31 -10.24 -23.95 21.66
CA GLU A 31 -10.81 -25.07 20.88
C GLU A 31 -12.34 -25.15 20.98
N GLN A 32 -12.95 -24.77 22.11
CA GLN A 32 -14.41 -24.77 22.26
C GLN A 32 -15.09 -23.52 21.70
N ALA A 33 -14.35 -22.44 21.44
CA ALA A 33 -14.88 -21.24 20.77
C ALA A 33 -14.98 -21.41 19.24
N ALA A 34 -14.17 -22.29 18.65
CA ALA A 34 -14.33 -22.76 17.26
C ALA A 34 -15.40 -23.85 17.22
N THR A 35 -16.64 -23.49 17.55
CA THR A 35 -17.78 -24.37 17.30
C THR A 35 -17.91 -24.61 15.80
N VAL A 36 -18.39 -25.79 15.40
CA VAL A 36 -18.68 -26.17 14.01
C VAL A 36 -19.59 -25.15 13.29
N SER A 37 -20.32 -24.31 14.05
CA SER A 37 -21.08 -23.18 13.53
C SER A 37 -20.22 -21.99 13.10
N PHE A 38 -19.06 -21.74 13.73
CA PHE A 38 -18.12 -20.69 13.32
C PHE A 38 -17.38 -21.08 12.03
N ASP A 39 -17.00 -22.36 11.90
CA ASP A 39 -16.47 -22.91 10.64
C ASP A 39 -17.53 -22.92 9.54
N GLY A 40 -18.81 -23.16 9.86
CA GLY A 40 -19.91 -23.04 8.90
C GLY A 40 -20.15 -21.61 8.41
N VAL A 41 -19.97 -20.60 9.27
CA VAL A 41 -20.10 -19.18 8.91
C VAL A 41 -18.92 -18.69 8.06
N HIS A 42 -17.72 -19.27 8.23
CA HIS A 42 -16.53 -18.93 7.44
C HIS A 42 -16.34 -19.78 6.16
N ASN A 43 -16.87 -21.01 6.12
CA ASN A 43 -16.81 -21.90 4.93
C ASN A 43 -18.03 -21.79 4.01
N GLU A 44 -19.07 -21.03 4.36
CA GLU A 44 -19.95 -20.50 3.33
C GLU A 44 -19.11 -19.58 2.46
N GLN A 45 -18.71 -20.06 1.28
CA GLN A 45 -18.40 -19.22 0.13
C GLN A 45 -19.65 -18.39 -0.19
N ARG A 46 -19.96 -17.40 0.65
CA ARG A 46 -20.95 -16.39 0.32
C ARG A 46 -20.38 -15.66 -0.86
N THR A 47 -20.97 -15.90 -2.03
CA THR A 47 -20.74 -15.07 -3.19
C THR A 47 -20.95 -13.64 -2.73
N LEU A 48 -19.86 -12.88 -2.66
CA LEU A 48 -19.90 -11.52 -2.17
C LEU A 48 -20.85 -10.73 -3.08
N SER A 49 -21.69 -9.90 -2.46
CA SER A 49 -22.70 -9.18 -3.23
C SER A 49 -22.05 -8.15 -4.15
N ARG A 50 -22.73 -7.79 -5.23
CA ARG A 50 -22.32 -6.66 -6.10
C ARG A 50 -22.05 -5.39 -5.29
N ASP A 51 -22.88 -5.11 -4.29
CA ASP A 51 -22.74 -3.95 -3.38
C ASP A 51 -21.42 -3.98 -2.58
N PHE A 52 -20.95 -5.17 -2.18
CA PHE A 52 -19.64 -5.31 -1.57
C PHE A 52 -18.52 -4.84 -2.50
N TYR A 53 -18.54 -5.28 -3.76
CA TYR A 53 -17.49 -4.92 -4.73
C TYR A 53 -17.55 -3.44 -5.13
N ILE A 54 -18.73 -2.83 -5.19
CA ILE A 54 -18.89 -1.38 -5.38
C ILE A 54 -18.21 -0.61 -4.25
N LYS A 55 -18.47 -1.00 -2.99
CA LYS A 55 -17.87 -0.37 -1.80
C LYS A 55 -16.38 -0.62 -1.71
N LYS A 56 -15.93 -1.83 -2.07
CA LYS A 56 -14.51 -2.17 -2.17
C LYS A 56 -13.81 -1.26 -3.18
N LEU A 57 -14.39 -1.08 -4.37
CA LEU A 57 -13.83 -0.21 -5.39
C LEU A 57 -13.74 1.26 -4.93
N LEU A 58 -14.77 1.76 -4.24
CA LEU A 58 -14.74 3.11 -3.64
C LEU A 58 -13.62 3.25 -2.61
N PHE A 59 -13.47 2.26 -1.72
CA PHE A 59 -12.38 2.23 -0.75
C PHE A 59 -11.01 2.17 -1.44
N THR A 60 -10.87 1.36 -2.48
CA THR A 60 -9.65 1.27 -3.30
C THR A 60 -9.33 2.62 -3.97
N CYS A 61 -10.31 3.36 -4.46
CA CYS A 61 -10.10 4.72 -4.97
C CYS A 61 -9.53 5.66 -3.89
N GLY A 62 -9.98 5.53 -2.63
CA GLY A 62 -9.40 6.25 -1.50
C GLY A 62 -7.95 5.85 -1.21
N GLN A 63 -7.62 4.56 -1.30
CA GLN A 63 -6.24 4.08 -1.18
C GLN A 63 -5.33 4.62 -2.30
N ILE A 64 -5.85 4.69 -3.53
CA ILE A 64 -5.12 5.28 -4.67
C ILE A 64 -4.84 6.76 -4.40
N ASN A 65 -5.82 7.51 -3.92
CA ASN A 65 -5.61 8.91 -3.58
C ASN A 65 -4.52 9.08 -2.50
N GLY A 66 -4.55 8.26 -1.45
CA GLY A 66 -3.52 8.24 -0.43
C GLY A 66 -2.12 7.89 -0.98
N ALA A 67 -2.04 6.90 -1.89
CA ALA A 67 -0.79 6.53 -2.54
C ALA A 67 -0.25 7.66 -3.43
N TYR A 68 -1.11 8.29 -4.22
CA TYR A 68 -0.78 9.45 -5.07
C TYR A 68 -0.22 10.61 -4.25
N HIS A 69 -0.91 11.05 -3.19
CA HIS A 69 -0.41 12.10 -2.31
C HIS A 69 0.92 11.71 -1.63
N GLY A 70 1.04 10.45 -1.20
CA GLY A 70 2.28 9.94 -0.63
C GLY A 70 3.46 9.98 -1.59
N LEU A 71 3.26 9.75 -2.90
CA LEU A 71 4.30 9.92 -3.92
C LEU A 71 4.61 11.41 -4.18
N ASN A 72 3.57 12.26 -4.19
CA ASN A 72 3.72 13.70 -4.40
C ASN A 72 4.49 14.39 -3.28
N ASP A 73 4.29 13.99 -2.03
CA ASP A 73 5.01 14.53 -0.89
C ASP A 73 6.50 14.19 -0.97
N LEU A 74 6.84 12.98 -1.43
CA LEU A 74 8.22 12.55 -1.63
C LEU A 74 8.95 13.40 -2.69
N VAL A 75 8.29 13.73 -3.79
CA VAL A 75 8.89 14.57 -4.85
C VAL A 75 8.90 16.06 -4.51
N SER A 76 8.00 16.51 -3.63
CA SER A 76 7.93 17.91 -3.16
C SER A 76 9.16 18.34 -2.37
N VAL A 77 9.88 17.38 -1.76
CA VAL A 77 11.17 17.62 -1.08
C VAL A 77 12.19 18.26 -2.04
N PHE A 78 12.24 17.83 -3.31
CA PHE A 78 13.17 18.41 -4.29
C PHE A 78 12.80 19.84 -4.73
N HIS A 79 11.52 20.21 -4.65
CA HIS A 79 11.08 21.58 -4.98
C HIS A 79 11.58 22.61 -3.96
N LEU A 80 11.78 22.20 -2.70
CA LEU A 80 12.35 23.07 -1.66
C LEU A 80 13.80 23.48 -2.00
N VAL A 81 14.53 22.64 -2.73
CA VAL A 81 15.92 22.89 -3.17
C VAL A 81 16.00 23.81 -4.39
N LYS A 82 14.94 23.90 -5.21
CA LYS A 82 14.86 24.85 -6.33
C LYS A 82 14.66 26.30 -5.86
N LYS A 83 14.19 26.54 -4.63
CA LYS A 83 14.00 27.90 -4.11
C LYS A 83 15.36 28.56 -3.87
N LYS A 84 15.63 29.65 -4.59
CA LYS A 84 16.88 30.47 -4.60
C LYS A 84 17.41 30.93 -3.22
N LYS A 85 16.72 30.66 -2.12
CA LYS A 85 17.06 31.12 -0.76
C LYS A 85 17.73 30.05 0.12
N VAL A 86 17.84 28.81 -0.33
CA VAL A 86 18.54 27.74 0.41
C VAL A 86 19.86 27.46 -0.27
N ALA A 87 20.97 27.55 0.48
CA ALA A 87 22.27 27.11 -0.01
C ALA A 87 22.21 25.60 -0.26
N VAL A 88 22.45 25.18 -1.49
CA VAL A 88 22.42 23.77 -1.90
C VAL A 88 23.85 23.25 -1.94
N THR A 89 24.15 22.22 -1.15
CA THR A 89 25.44 21.53 -1.18
C THR A 89 25.30 20.20 -1.92
N VAL A 90 26.43 19.57 -2.24
CA VAL A 90 26.44 18.22 -2.83
C VAL A 90 25.79 17.25 -1.85
N GLU A 91 26.22 17.29 -0.59
CA GLU A 91 25.77 16.38 0.49
C GLU A 91 24.26 16.51 0.74
N SER A 92 23.71 17.72 0.66
CA SER A 92 22.28 17.93 0.89
C SER A 92 21.40 17.34 -0.21
N LEU A 93 21.84 17.39 -1.47
CA LEU A 93 21.16 16.76 -2.61
C LEU A 93 21.34 15.23 -2.60
N GLN A 94 22.54 14.73 -2.30
CA GLN A 94 22.81 13.30 -2.16
C GLN A 94 21.92 12.70 -1.06
N SER A 95 21.83 13.35 0.10
CA SER A 95 21.00 12.89 1.22
C SER A 95 19.51 12.83 0.87
N GLN A 96 19.01 13.79 0.09
CA GLN A 96 17.61 13.80 -0.35
C GLN A 96 17.31 12.69 -1.36
N LEU A 97 18.17 12.50 -2.36
CA LEU A 97 18.04 11.39 -3.30
C LEU A 97 18.13 10.03 -2.60
N PHE A 98 19.00 9.91 -1.59
CA PHE A 98 19.09 8.71 -0.76
C PHE A 98 17.80 8.49 0.05
N ALA A 99 17.30 9.52 0.74
CA ALA A 99 16.07 9.43 1.51
C ALA A 99 14.86 9.07 0.65
N LEU A 100 14.77 9.64 -0.56
CA LEU A 100 13.77 9.26 -1.55
C LEU A 100 13.90 7.77 -1.90
N LYS A 101 15.11 7.32 -2.28
CA LYS A 101 15.37 5.92 -2.64
C LYS A 101 14.88 4.98 -1.55
N VAL A 102 15.22 5.27 -0.29
CA VAL A 102 14.76 4.47 0.87
C VAL A 102 13.24 4.49 0.97
N SER A 103 12.62 5.65 0.82
CA SER A 103 11.15 5.83 0.93
C SER A 103 10.36 5.11 -0.16
N LEU A 104 10.97 4.88 -1.32
CA LEU A 104 10.35 4.15 -2.43
C LEU A 104 10.32 2.63 -2.22
N THR A 105 11.19 2.09 -1.36
CA THR A 105 11.34 0.63 -1.16
C THR A 105 10.02 -0.07 -0.83
N GLU A 106 9.17 0.55 0.00
CA GLU A 106 7.90 -0.03 0.47
C GLU A 106 6.70 0.30 -0.43
N LYS A 107 6.84 1.25 -1.37
CA LYS A 107 5.72 1.72 -2.20
C LYS A 107 5.19 0.66 -3.18
N PRO A 108 6.04 -0.14 -3.86
CA PRO A 108 5.58 -1.20 -4.75
C PRO A 108 4.62 -2.18 -4.08
N TYR A 109 4.84 -2.53 -2.80
CA TYR A 109 3.95 -3.44 -2.08
C TYR A 109 2.53 -2.87 -1.95
N ILE A 110 2.41 -1.61 -1.55
CA ILE A 110 1.12 -0.92 -1.41
C ILE A 110 0.41 -0.84 -2.77
N ILE A 111 1.14 -0.52 -3.83
CA ILE A 111 0.59 -0.40 -5.19
C ILE A 111 0.12 -1.77 -5.70
N ARG A 112 0.86 -2.86 -5.43
CA ARG A 112 0.43 -4.23 -5.75
C ARG A 112 -0.82 -4.64 -4.99
N HIS A 113 -0.92 -4.28 -3.71
CA HIS A 113 -2.15 -4.52 -2.93
C HIS A 113 -3.38 -3.78 -3.50
N ILE A 114 -3.17 -2.55 -3.99
CA ILE A 114 -4.19 -1.81 -4.74
C ILE A 114 -4.53 -2.56 -6.04
N ALA A 115 -3.52 -3.01 -6.81
CA ALA A 115 -3.71 -3.77 -8.04
C ALA A 115 -4.55 -5.04 -7.81
N ASP A 116 -4.25 -5.81 -6.76
CA ASP A 116 -5.02 -7.00 -6.36
C ASP A 116 -6.49 -6.65 -6.08
N SER A 117 -6.72 -5.54 -5.36
CA SER A 117 -8.06 -5.07 -5.02
C SER A 117 -8.85 -4.63 -6.27
N ILE A 118 -8.19 -3.95 -7.21
CA ILE A 118 -8.78 -3.57 -8.51
C ILE A 118 -9.11 -4.83 -9.30
N LYS A 119 -8.19 -5.79 -9.39
CA LYS A 119 -8.36 -7.05 -10.12
C LYS A 119 -9.55 -7.86 -9.62
N GLU A 120 -9.75 -7.90 -8.31
CA GLU A 120 -10.94 -8.51 -7.73
C GLU A 120 -12.23 -7.79 -8.17
N CYS A 121 -12.24 -6.46 -8.21
CA CYS A 121 -13.40 -5.69 -8.66
C CYS A 121 -13.64 -5.89 -10.17
N GLU A 122 -12.60 -5.88 -10.99
CA GLU A 122 -12.64 -6.15 -12.44
C GLU A 122 -13.30 -7.50 -12.75
N ASN A 123 -13.00 -8.53 -11.97
CA ASN A 123 -13.53 -9.88 -12.19
C ASN A 123 -14.99 -10.04 -11.72
N ASN A 124 -15.49 -9.15 -10.86
CA ASN A 124 -16.81 -9.29 -10.23
C ASN A 124 -17.81 -8.18 -10.62
N LEU A 125 -17.35 -7.11 -11.27
CA LEU A 125 -18.19 -6.00 -11.74
C LEU A 125 -18.23 -5.96 -13.27
N SER A 126 -19.43 -5.92 -13.84
CA SER A 126 -19.65 -5.87 -15.30
C SER A 126 -19.24 -4.52 -15.89
N ASN A 127 -18.70 -4.51 -17.12
CA ASN A 127 -18.34 -3.28 -17.85
C ASN A 127 -17.34 -2.39 -17.09
N PHE A 128 -16.43 -3.00 -16.34
CA PHE A 128 -15.36 -2.29 -15.65
C PHE A 128 -14.49 -1.53 -16.67
N PRO A 129 -14.07 -0.28 -16.36
CA PRO A 129 -13.25 0.51 -17.27
C PRO A 129 -11.89 -0.16 -17.54
N LEU A 130 -11.35 0.08 -18.73
CA LEU A 130 -9.99 -0.32 -19.09
C LEU A 130 -9.02 0.84 -18.84
N GLY A 131 -7.72 0.53 -18.84
CA GLY A 131 -6.63 1.48 -18.68
C GLY A 131 -6.37 2.31 -19.94
N PHE A 132 -5.09 2.64 -20.16
CA PHE A 132 -4.72 3.57 -21.22
C PHE A 132 -4.67 2.89 -22.60
N PRO A 133 -5.07 3.57 -23.68
CA PRO A 133 -4.95 3.05 -25.04
C PRO A 133 -3.53 3.28 -25.59
N ASP A 134 -2.50 2.91 -24.83
CA ASP A 134 -1.10 3.13 -25.18
C ASP A 134 -0.41 1.88 -25.79
N SER A 135 -1.09 0.73 -25.83
CA SER A 135 -0.61 -0.52 -26.48
C SER A 135 -1.22 -0.74 -27.87
N PRO A 136 -0.48 -1.37 -28.82
CA PRO A 136 -1.01 -1.80 -30.12
C PRO A 136 -2.21 -2.76 -30.04
N GLU A 137 -2.28 -3.55 -28.97
CA GLU A 137 -3.35 -4.52 -28.67
C GLU A 137 -4.59 -3.87 -28.06
N GLY A 138 -4.55 -2.54 -27.81
CA GLY A 138 -5.60 -1.78 -27.16
C GLY A 138 -5.38 -1.60 -25.65
N PRO A 139 -6.36 -1.01 -24.95
CA PRO A 139 -6.21 -0.70 -23.53
C PRO A 139 -6.23 -1.95 -22.66
N GLU A 140 -5.30 -2.02 -21.71
CA GLU A 140 -5.17 -3.13 -20.77
C GLU A 140 -6.13 -3.00 -19.58
N LYS A 141 -6.13 -3.98 -18.69
CA LYS A 141 -6.82 -3.87 -17.41
C LYS A 141 -6.15 -2.82 -16.53
N ILE A 142 -6.96 -2.14 -15.70
CA ILE A 142 -6.44 -1.14 -14.76
C ILE A 142 -5.53 -1.82 -13.72
N SER A 143 -5.86 -3.03 -13.28
CA SER A 143 -4.99 -3.78 -12.36
C SER A 143 -3.59 -4.03 -12.93
N ASP A 144 -3.49 -4.33 -14.22
CA ASP A 144 -2.21 -4.57 -14.92
C ASP A 144 -1.37 -3.28 -14.99
N GLU A 145 -1.99 -2.12 -15.25
CA GLU A 145 -1.33 -0.81 -15.15
C GLU A 145 -0.72 -0.58 -13.76
N PHE A 146 -1.45 -0.92 -12.69
CA PHE A 146 -0.94 -0.78 -11.32
C PHE A 146 0.24 -1.73 -11.03
N TYR A 147 0.21 -2.97 -11.51
CA TYR A 147 1.39 -3.86 -11.41
C TYR A 147 2.60 -3.32 -12.17
N LYS A 148 2.39 -2.69 -13.34
CA LYS A 148 3.45 -2.04 -14.11
C LYS A 148 4.04 -0.86 -13.35
N MET A 149 3.21 0.00 -12.75
CA MET A 149 3.67 1.13 -11.91
C MET A 149 4.48 0.64 -10.69
N ALA A 150 4.01 -0.42 -10.02
CA ALA A 150 4.76 -1.01 -8.90
C ALA A 150 6.14 -1.54 -9.35
N SER A 151 6.17 -2.25 -10.47
CA SER A 151 7.41 -2.78 -11.06
C SER A 151 8.35 -1.66 -11.51
N HIS A 152 7.82 -0.57 -12.07
CA HIS A 152 8.60 0.58 -12.46
C HIS A 152 9.29 1.22 -11.25
N ILE A 153 8.55 1.51 -10.17
CA ILE A 153 9.09 2.10 -8.94
C ILE A 153 10.14 1.19 -8.29
N GLU A 154 9.91 -0.13 -8.27
CA GLU A 154 10.86 -1.09 -7.69
C GLU A 154 12.20 -1.14 -8.45
N ASN A 155 12.14 -1.01 -9.77
CA ASN A 155 13.32 -1.06 -10.64
C ASN A 155 13.96 0.31 -10.88
N LEU A 156 13.35 1.39 -10.38
CA LEU A 156 13.82 2.76 -10.53
C LEU A 156 15.21 2.93 -9.90
N GLN A 157 16.21 3.13 -10.74
CA GLN A 157 17.56 3.40 -10.30
C GLN A 157 17.68 4.85 -9.84
N VAL A 158 17.98 5.11 -8.57
CA VAL A 158 18.22 6.47 -8.05
C VAL A 158 19.69 6.64 -7.71
N ASN A 159 20.39 7.46 -8.50
CA ASN A 159 21.83 7.71 -8.33
C ASN A 159 22.11 8.91 -7.41
N HIS A 160 22.21 8.63 -6.12
CA HIS A 160 22.54 9.61 -5.08
C HIS A 160 24.05 9.79 -4.84
N LYS A 161 24.92 9.08 -5.57
CA LYS A 161 26.40 9.11 -5.37
C LYS A 161 27.13 10.02 -6.35
N LEU A 162 26.41 10.95 -6.98
CA LEU A 162 26.99 11.91 -7.92
C LEU A 162 27.70 13.03 -7.15
N ASP A 163 28.83 13.50 -7.66
CA ASP A 163 29.72 14.42 -6.93
C ASP A 163 29.56 15.90 -7.31
N SER A 164 28.59 16.22 -8.17
CA SER A 164 28.37 17.60 -8.64
C SER A 164 26.90 18.01 -8.55
N ILE A 165 26.66 19.25 -8.14
CA ILE A 165 25.32 19.85 -8.05
C ILE A 165 24.56 19.76 -9.38
N PRO A 166 25.15 20.06 -10.57
CA PRO A 166 24.43 19.95 -11.83
C PRO A 166 23.96 18.52 -12.14
N ALA A 167 24.81 17.52 -11.88
CA ALA A 167 24.46 16.11 -12.10
C ALA A 167 23.36 15.65 -11.14
N LEU A 168 23.47 16.00 -9.86
CA LEU A 168 22.46 15.68 -8.84
C LEU A 168 21.11 16.33 -9.16
N ARG A 169 21.09 17.58 -9.63
CA ARG A 169 19.84 18.25 -10.04
C ARG A 169 19.18 17.56 -11.22
N LYS A 170 19.96 17.19 -12.23
CA LYS A 170 19.46 16.45 -13.40
C LYS A 170 18.86 15.12 -12.97
N GLU A 171 19.52 14.42 -12.05
CA GLU A 171 19.01 13.17 -11.50
C GLU A 171 17.71 13.39 -10.70
N SER A 172 17.65 14.41 -9.85
CA SER A 172 16.40 14.76 -9.15
C SER A 172 15.26 15.06 -10.12
N GLU A 173 15.50 15.82 -11.18
CA GLU A 173 14.47 16.15 -12.18
C GLU A 173 13.98 14.90 -12.92
N ARG A 174 14.90 14.00 -13.31
CA ARG A 174 14.55 12.71 -13.93
C ARG A 174 13.69 11.87 -13.01
N VAL A 175 14.11 11.70 -11.75
CA VAL A 175 13.38 10.88 -10.79
C VAL A 175 12.01 11.46 -10.46
N VAL A 176 11.89 12.78 -10.31
CA VAL A 176 10.59 13.46 -10.15
C VAL A 176 9.70 13.20 -11.36
N PHE A 177 10.25 13.26 -12.57
CA PHE A 177 9.49 12.96 -13.79
C PHE A 177 8.98 11.52 -13.84
N GLU A 178 9.84 10.56 -13.54
CA GLU A 178 9.47 9.14 -13.56
C GLU A 178 8.42 8.80 -12.49
N ILE A 179 8.50 9.37 -11.28
CA ILE A 179 7.54 9.05 -10.21
C ILE A 179 6.24 9.84 -10.35
N PHE A 180 6.33 11.17 -10.49
CA PHE A 180 5.15 12.04 -10.44
C PHE A 180 4.41 12.02 -11.77
N TRP A 181 5.12 12.36 -12.86
CA TRP A 181 4.49 12.58 -14.15
C TRP A 181 4.11 11.27 -14.85
N THR A 182 4.81 10.17 -14.55
CA THR A 182 4.51 8.87 -15.15
C THR A 182 3.59 8.05 -14.26
N ASP A 183 3.98 7.72 -13.03
CA ASP A 183 3.16 6.83 -12.19
C ASP A 183 2.03 7.58 -11.45
N GLY A 184 2.35 8.72 -10.81
CA GLY A 184 1.37 9.49 -10.03
C GLY A 184 0.17 9.98 -10.85
N GLU A 185 0.41 10.61 -12.00
CA GLU A 185 -0.66 11.07 -12.88
C GLU A 185 -1.46 9.92 -13.52
N LYS A 186 -0.83 8.78 -13.80
CA LYS A 186 -1.53 7.58 -14.24
C LYS A 186 -2.48 7.08 -13.14
N MET A 187 -2.01 6.95 -11.89
CA MET A 187 -2.86 6.56 -10.76
C MET A 187 -4.08 7.47 -10.60
N ARG A 188 -3.87 8.79 -10.64
CA ARG A 188 -4.93 9.79 -10.52
C ARG A 188 -5.98 9.66 -11.63
N SER A 189 -5.52 9.48 -12.86
CA SER A 189 -6.41 9.35 -14.03
C SER A 189 -7.24 8.06 -13.96
N LEU A 190 -6.61 6.93 -13.68
CA LEU A 190 -7.29 5.63 -13.55
C LEU A 190 -8.31 5.62 -12.39
N ALA A 191 -7.99 6.27 -11.28
CA ALA A 191 -8.93 6.43 -10.18
C ALA A 191 -10.13 7.31 -10.56
N SER A 192 -9.91 8.38 -11.35
CA SER A 192 -11.00 9.19 -11.89
C SER A 192 -11.93 8.37 -12.79
N ASP A 193 -11.39 7.47 -13.61
CA ASP A 193 -12.18 6.58 -14.46
C ASP A 193 -13.01 5.59 -13.64
N MET A 194 -12.41 4.98 -12.61
CA MET A 194 -13.13 4.08 -11.68
C MET A 194 -14.23 4.81 -10.88
N LEU A 195 -13.98 6.04 -10.41
CA LEU A 195 -15.01 6.84 -9.76
C LEU A 195 -16.13 7.24 -10.73
N SER A 196 -15.79 7.57 -11.98
CA SER A 196 -16.78 7.87 -13.02
C SER A 196 -17.65 6.66 -13.33
N TYR A 197 -17.04 5.48 -13.40
CA TYR A 197 -17.74 4.20 -13.51
C TYR A 197 -18.73 3.98 -12.35
N LEU A 198 -18.30 4.20 -11.10
CA LEU A 198 -19.18 4.11 -9.93
C LEU A 198 -20.36 5.10 -10.01
N ARG A 199 -20.11 6.34 -10.41
CA ARG A 199 -21.18 7.37 -10.51
C ARG A 199 -22.16 7.08 -11.64
N VAL A 200 -21.66 6.78 -12.84
CA VAL A 200 -22.49 6.69 -14.05
C VAL A 200 -23.14 5.32 -14.19
N TYR A 201 -22.34 4.26 -14.07
CA TYR A 201 -22.81 2.90 -14.32
C TYR A 201 -23.52 2.31 -13.09
N HIS A 202 -23.00 2.59 -11.89
CA HIS A 202 -23.59 2.10 -10.65
C HIS A 202 -24.55 3.08 -9.96
N LYS A 203 -24.62 4.35 -10.41
CA LYS A 203 -25.48 5.39 -9.82
C LYS A 203 -25.17 5.67 -8.35
N GLU A 204 -23.93 5.44 -7.94
CA GLU A 204 -23.51 5.71 -6.56
C GLU A 204 -23.48 7.21 -6.28
N TYR A 205 -24.06 7.60 -5.15
CA TYR A 205 -23.96 8.97 -4.65
C TYR A 205 -22.62 9.14 -3.93
N ILE A 206 -21.61 9.50 -4.71
CA ILE A 206 -20.28 9.82 -4.20
C ILE A 206 -20.24 11.34 -4.02
N PRO A 207 -20.11 11.88 -2.79
CA PRO A 207 -19.93 13.31 -2.60
C PRO A 207 -18.72 13.76 -3.43
N PHE A 208 -18.92 14.80 -4.22
CA PHE A 208 -17.84 15.48 -4.93
C PHE A 208 -16.73 15.83 -3.91
N ASP A 209 -15.46 15.75 -4.32
CA ASP A 209 -14.22 15.92 -3.50
C ASP A 209 -13.46 14.62 -3.14
N VAL A 210 -13.49 13.58 -3.98
CA VAL A 210 -12.54 12.45 -3.83
C VAL A 210 -11.14 12.76 -4.41
N PHE A 211 -10.94 13.93 -5.03
CA PHE A 211 -9.65 14.43 -5.54
C PHE A 211 -9.58 15.95 -5.50
#